data_AF-W2HRY3-F1
#
_entry.id   AF-W2HRY3-F1
#
_cell.length_a   1.000
_cell.length_b   1.000
_cell.length_c   1.000
_cell.angle_alpha   90.00
_cell.angle_beta   90.00
_cell.angle_gamma   90.00
#
_symmetry.space_group_name_H-M   'P 1'
#
loop_
_entity.id
_entity.type
_entity.pdbx_description
1 polymer ?
#
loop_
_entity_poly.entity_id
_entity_poly.type
_entity_poly.pdbx_seq_one_letter_code
_entity_poly.pdbx_strand_id
1 'polypeptide(L)'
;MGGETVFPYSLDRYSDEKIVREGMDECSSGLAIPPLGLHASLFYVQTPEGDVDRFSWHGGCPPHEGTKWGSNSFMWDSDADEAADLWNTK
;
A
#
# COMPACT_ATOMS: atom_id res chain seq x y z
N MET A 1 -16.34 -2.02 8.93
CA MET A 1 -14.93 -1.67 8.66
C MET A 1 -14.33 -2.76 7.80
N GLY A 2 -13.64 -2.41 6.72
CA GLY A 2 -13.20 -3.34 5.67
C GLY A 2 -12.80 -2.55 4.41
N GLY A 3 -11.98 -3.15 3.56
CA GLY A 3 -11.50 -2.52 2.32
C GLY A 3 -10.38 -1.51 2.52
N GLU A 4 -9.71 -1.48 3.65
CA GLU A 4 -8.60 -0.56 3.92
C GLU A 4 -7.35 -0.93 3.12
N THR A 5 -6.47 0.05 2.91
CA THR A 5 -5.08 -0.22 2.56
C THR A 5 -4.29 -0.32 3.86
N VAL A 6 -3.71 -1.49 4.14
CA VAL A 6 -2.97 -1.75 5.38
C VAL A 6 -1.47 -1.76 5.15
N PHE A 7 -0.72 -1.21 6.11
CA PHE A 7 0.75 -1.28 6.23
C PHE A 7 1.08 -1.95 7.57
N PRO A 8 1.17 -3.30 7.62
CA PRO A 8 1.22 -4.05 8.87
C PRO A 8 2.47 -3.78 9.71
N TYR A 9 3.58 -3.39 9.07
CA TYR A 9 4.84 -3.09 9.76
C TYR A 9 5.03 -1.61 10.09
N SER A 10 4.10 -0.74 9.69
CA SER A 10 4.18 0.68 10.03
C SER A 10 4.21 0.86 11.55
N LEU A 11 5.12 1.71 12.03
CA LEU A 11 5.28 2.03 13.45
C LEU A 11 4.11 2.89 13.97
N ASP A 12 3.48 3.65 13.08
CA ASP A 12 2.39 4.55 13.45
C ASP A 12 1.05 3.83 13.40
N ARG A 13 0.43 3.74 14.56
CA ARG A 13 -0.99 3.43 14.69
C ARG A 13 -1.65 4.55 15.48
N TYR A 14 -2.62 5.21 14.86
CA TYR A 14 -3.32 6.35 15.45
C TYR A 14 -4.11 6.00 16.74
N SER A 15 -4.33 4.71 17.02
CA SER A 15 -5.08 4.23 18.17
C SER A 15 -4.40 3.04 18.83
N ASP A 16 -4.33 3.08 20.16
CA ASP A 16 -3.91 1.95 21.01
C ASP A 16 -4.98 0.86 21.11
N GLU A 17 -6.17 1.07 20.54
CA GLU A 17 -7.22 0.06 20.52
C GLU A 17 -6.82 -1.12 19.64
N LYS A 18 -7.02 -2.32 20.20
CA LYS A 18 -6.89 -3.56 19.46
C LYS A 18 -8.05 -3.70 18.48
N ILE A 19 -7.79 -3.37 17.21
CA ILE A 19 -8.73 -3.59 16.12
C ILE A 19 -8.51 -5.00 15.61
N VAL A 20 -9.54 -5.84 15.67
CA VAL A 20 -9.52 -7.20 15.12
C VAL A 20 -10.35 -7.19 13.84
N ARG A 21 -9.78 -7.71 12.76
CA ARG A 21 -10.41 -7.81 11.45
C ARG A 21 -10.32 -9.23 10.94
N GLU A 22 -11.35 -9.66 10.21
CA GLU A 22 -11.46 -11.01 9.70
C GLU A 22 -10.88 -11.13 8.28
N GLY A 23 -10.47 -12.34 7.91
CA GLY A 23 -10.01 -12.70 6.56
C GLY A 23 -8.53 -12.45 6.29
N MET A 24 -7.87 -11.54 7.01
CA MET A 24 -6.43 -11.27 6.91
C MET A 24 -5.91 -10.69 8.24
N ASP A 25 -4.99 -11.38 8.91
CA ASP A 25 -4.50 -10.98 10.24
C ASP A 25 -3.74 -9.66 10.20
N GLU A 26 -3.01 -9.41 9.11
CA GLU A 26 -2.24 -8.20 8.85
C GLU A 26 -3.11 -6.94 8.93
N CYS A 27 -4.39 -7.05 8.56
CA CYS A 27 -5.37 -5.96 8.65
C CYS A 27 -5.60 -5.46 10.08
N SER A 28 -5.29 -6.27 11.08
CA SER A 28 -5.42 -5.92 12.50
C SER A 28 -4.20 -5.17 13.04
N SER A 29 -3.10 -5.12 12.28
CA SER A 29 -1.80 -4.56 12.67
C SER A 29 -1.42 -3.30 11.89
N GLY A 30 -0.52 -2.48 12.47
CA GLY A 30 0.05 -1.31 11.82
C GLY A 30 -0.96 -0.23 11.43
N LEU A 31 -0.63 0.50 10.36
CA LEU A 31 -1.44 1.60 9.82
C LEU A 31 -2.48 1.06 8.84
N ALA A 32 -3.75 1.43 9.03
CA ALA A 32 -4.83 1.07 8.12
C ALA A 32 -5.54 2.33 7.60
N ILE A 33 -5.55 2.51 6.29
CA ILE A 33 -6.13 3.69 5.63
C ILE A 33 -7.53 3.35 5.09
N PRO A 34 -8.59 4.04 5.54
CA PRO A 34 -9.95 3.82 5.05
C PRO A 34 -10.09 4.14 3.56
N PRO A 35 -10.85 3.33 2.79
CA PRO A 35 -11.11 3.62 1.38
C PRO A 35 -12.13 4.74 1.26
N LEU A 36 -11.65 5.97 1.06
CA LEU A 36 -12.48 7.15 0.84
C LEU A 36 -12.45 7.54 -0.64
N GLY A 37 -13.61 7.79 -1.23
CA GLY A 37 -13.72 8.19 -2.63
C GLY A 37 -12.94 9.47 -2.90
N LEU A 38 -12.22 9.52 -4.03
CA LEU A 38 -11.37 10.65 -4.45
C LEU A 38 -10.16 10.96 -3.55
N HIS A 39 -9.87 10.10 -2.56
CA HIS A 39 -8.65 10.22 -1.76
C HIS A 39 -7.52 9.35 -2.35
N ALA A 40 -6.29 9.74 -2.09
CA ALA A 40 -5.10 9.00 -2.50
C ALA A 40 -4.13 8.83 -1.32
N SER A 41 -3.40 7.72 -1.32
CA SER A 41 -2.29 7.45 -0.40
C SER A 41 -1.03 7.31 -1.22
N LEU A 42 -0.04 8.16 -0.94
CA LEU A 42 1.29 8.11 -1.55
C LEU A 42 2.29 7.63 -0.49
N PHE A 43 3.12 6.66 -0.87
CA PHE A 43 4.19 6.13 -0.04
C PHE A 43 5.34 5.67 -0.92
N TYR A 44 6.54 5.67 -0.37
CA TYR A 44 7.74 5.20 -1.04
C TYR A 44 7.98 3.72 -0.72
N VAL A 45 8.50 2.97 -1.69
CA VAL A 45 8.83 1.54 -1.53
C VAL A 45 10.34 1.28 -1.44
N GLN A 46 11.13 2.34 -1.50
CA GLN A 46 12.59 2.32 -1.37
C GLN A 46 13.04 3.38 -0.37
N THR A 47 14.15 3.12 0.31
CA THR A 47 14.85 4.12 1.13
C THR A 47 15.56 5.15 0.24
N PRO A 48 16.05 6.28 0.79
CA PRO A 48 16.87 7.23 0.02
C PRO A 48 18.12 6.61 -0.61
N GLU A 49 18.62 5.50 -0.06
CA GLU A 49 19.77 4.76 -0.56
C GLU A 49 19.41 3.74 -1.67
N GLY A 50 18.12 3.58 -1.98
CA GLY A 50 17.64 2.64 -3.01
C GLY A 50 17.41 1.20 -2.49
N ASP A 51 17.46 0.98 -1.17
CA ASP A 51 17.14 -0.32 -0.59
C ASP A 51 15.62 -0.51 -0.50
N VAL A 52 15.14 -1.75 -0.59
CA VAL A 52 13.71 -2.08 -0.40
C VAL A 52 13.27 -1.69 1.01
N ASP A 53 12.29 -0.79 1.11
CA ASP A 53 11.74 -0.37 2.40
C ASP A 53 10.70 -1.39 2.89
N ARG A 54 11.03 -2.13 3.95
CA ARG A 54 10.11 -3.13 4.55
C ARG A 54 8.89 -2.51 5.22
N PHE A 55 8.96 -1.25 5.65
CA PHE A 55 7.81 -0.56 6.24
C PHE A 55 6.75 -0.19 5.20
N SER A 56 7.13 -0.18 3.92
CA SER A 56 6.22 0.06 2.78
C SER A 56 5.37 -1.14 2.37
N TRP A 57 5.59 -2.31 2.99
CA TRP A 57 4.79 -3.49 2.70
C TRP A 57 3.32 -3.18 2.97
N HIS A 58 2.49 -3.41 1.97
CA HIS A 58 1.10 -3.02 2.01
C HIS A 58 0.20 -4.07 1.39
N GLY A 59 -1.06 -4.05 1.80
CA GLY A 59 -2.09 -4.97 1.32
C GLY A 59 -3.47 -4.31 1.27
N GLY A 60 -4.38 -4.95 0.53
CA GLY A 60 -5.79 -4.60 0.53
C GLY A 60 -6.56 -5.51 1.48
N CYS A 61 -7.11 -4.93 2.54
CA CYS A 61 -7.99 -5.67 3.44
C CYS A 61 -9.29 -6.07 2.74
N PRO A 62 -9.87 -7.24 3.08
CA PRO A 62 -11.15 -7.65 2.54
C PRO A 62 -12.23 -6.57 2.76
N PRO A 63 -13.01 -6.19 1.73
CA PRO A 63 -14.20 -5.37 1.91
C PRO A 63 -15.19 -6.10 2.82
N HIS A 64 -15.75 -5.39 3.80
CA HIS A 64 -16.79 -5.95 4.67
C HIS A 64 -18.14 -6.01 3.97
N GLU A 65 -18.45 -5.00 3.16
CA GLU A 65 -19.66 -4.91 2.35
C GLU A 65 -19.31 -4.26 1.00
N GLY A 66 -19.99 -4.71 -0.05
CA GLY A 66 -19.90 -4.13 -1.40
C GLY A 66 -18.55 -4.38 -2.09
N THR A 67 -18.29 -3.59 -3.13
CA THR A 67 -17.09 -3.68 -3.97
C THR A 67 -16.23 -2.44 -3.79
N LYS A 68 -14.97 -2.63 -3.41
CA LYS A 68 -13.96 -1.57 -3.42
C LYS A 68 -13.38 -1.44 -4.83
N TRP A 69 -13.38 -0.21 -5.35
CA TRP A 69 -12.67 0.16 -6.57
C TRP A 69 -11.49 1.07 -6.20
N GLY A 70 -10.36 0.86 -6.87
CA GLY A 70 -9.16 1.65 -6.68
C GLY A 70 -8.31 1.65 -7.94
N SER A 71 -7.41 2.63 -8.02
CA SER A 71 -6.39 2.72 -9.06
C SER A 71 -5.05 2.99 -8.40
N ASN A 72 -4.03 2.32 -8.87
CA ASN A 72 -2.65 2.51 -8.46
C ASN A 72 -1.84 3.10 -9.61
N SER A 73 -1.04 4.12 -9.30
CA SER A 73 -0.02 4.64 -10.18
C SER A 73 1.33 4.31 -9.56
N PHE A 74 2.17 3.59 -10.29
CA PHE A 74 3.54 3.33 -9.89
C PHE A 74 4.46 4.35 -10.54
N MET A 75 5.51 4.72 -9.82
CA MET A 75 6.54 5.66 -10.28
C MET A 75 7.89 4.99 -10.08
N TRP A 76 8.75 5.13 -11.08
CA TRP A 76 10.10 4.57 -11.08
C TRP A 76 11.10 5.71 -11.01
N ASP A 77 12.27 5.41 -10.46
CA ASP A 77 13.41 6.32 -10.37
C ASP A 77 14.24 6.38 -11.67
N SER A 78 13.98 5.48 -12.62
CA SER A 78 14.50 5.52 -13.98
C SER A 78 13.56 6.24 -14.95
N ASP A 79 14.14 6.82 -16.00
CA ASP A 79 13.37 7.39 -17.11
C ASP A 79 12.55 6.31 -17.85
N ALA A 80 11.34 6.65 -18.27
CA ALA A 80 10.42 5.71 -18.89
C ALA A 80 10.88 5.29 -20.31
N ASP A 81 11.49 6.20 -21.07
CA ASP A 81 12.00 5.91 -22.41
C ASP A 81 13.26 5.05 -22.30
N GLU A 82 14.15 5.36 -21.37
CA GLU A 82 15.34 4.54 -21.07
C GLU A 82 14.95 3.10 -20.69
N ALA A 83 13.95 2.95 -19.80
CA ALA A 83 13.43 1.65 -19.45
C ALA A 83 12.84 0.95 -20.68
N ALA A 84 11.99 1.64 -21.46
CA ALA A 84 11.38 1.07 -22.65
C ALA A 84 12.42 0.54 -23.65
N ASP A 85 13.51 1.27 -23.88
CA ASP A 85 14.60 0.84 -24.75
C ASP A 85 15.28 -0.43 -24.23
N LEU A 86 15.50 -0.55 -22.92
CA LEU A 86 16.07 -1.76 -22.30
C LEU A 86 15.14 -2.98 -22.44
N TRP A 87 13.82 -2.81 -22.32
CA TRP A 87 12.85 -3.91 -22.42
C TRP A 87 12.54 -4.30 -23.87
N ASN A 88 12.70 -3.39 -24.83
CA ASN A 88 12.40 -3.60 -26.24
C ASN A 88 13.59 -4.08 -27.09
N THR A 89 14.81 -4.13 -26.54
CA THR A 89 16.04 -4.53 -27.27
C THR A 89 16.20 -6.05 -27.45
N LYS A 90 15.09 -6.78 -27.60
CA LYS A 90 15.10 -8.22 -27.91
C LYS A 90 15.22 -8.52 -29.40
#